data_AF-A0A1Q5MD62-F1
#
_entry.id   AF-A0A1Q5MD62-F1
#
_cell.length_a   1.000
_cell.length_b   1.000
_cell.length_c   1.000
_cell.angle_alpha   90.00
_cell.angle_beta   90.00
_cell.angle_gamma   90.00
#
_symmetry.space_group_name_H-M   'P 1'
#
loop_
_entity.id
_entity.type
_entity.pdbx_description
1 polymer ?
#
loop_
_entity_poly.entity_id
_entity_poly.type
_entity_poly.pdbx_seq_one_letter_code
_entity_poly.pdbx_strand_id
1 'polypeptide(L)'
;MCTALASWGLVPVTDTALLVLSELLTNAGRHARVSPGREIETRFVRLPDGVRIEVHDASSVRPVRREPVPDACEGRGLFLVAALADRWGAADRNGPGKAVWAECRLPSQTGGGPDAV
;
A
#
# COMPACT_ATOMS: atom_id res chain seq x y z
N MET A 1 -7.58 10.38 3.89
CA MET A 1 -7.07 9.92 2.59
C MET A 1 -7.95 10.34 1.41
N CYS A 2 -9.23 9.95 1.35
CA CYS A 2 -10.10 10.24 0.19
C CYS A 2 -10.18 11.74 -0.14
N THR A 3 -10.33 12.61 0.86
CA THR A 3 -10.31 14.07 0.66
C THR A 3 -8.98 14.58 0.10
N ALA A 4 -7.86 13.99 0.53
CA ALA A 4 -6.53 14.36 0.02
C ALA A 4 -6.37 13.89 -1.44
N LEU A 5 -6.76 12.66 -1.77
CA LEU A 5 -6.72 12.14 -3.14
C LEU A 5 -7.63 12.93 -4.08
N ALA A 6 -8.84 13.28 -3.64
CA ALA A 6 -9.75 14.14 -4.38
C ALA A 6 -9.13 15.52 -4.63
N SER A 7 -8.51 16.14 -3.60
CA SER A 7 -7.82 17.43 -3.74
C SER A 7 -6.60 17.36 -4.68
N TRP A 8 -6.02 16.18 -4.89
CA TRP A 8 -4.90 15.95 -5.78
C TRP A 8 -5.31 15.52 -7.20
N GLY A 9 -6.61 15.42 -7.49
CA GLY A 9 -7.11 14.93 -8.77
C GLY A 9 -6.92 13.42 -8.98
N LEU A 10 -6.67 12.67 -7.91
CA LEU A 10 -6.38 11.23 -7.91
C LEU A 10 -7.62 10.38 -7.60
N VAL A 11 -8.81 10.89 -7.91
CA VAL A 11 -10.07 10.14 -7.76
C VAL A 11 -10.01 8.75 -8.43
N PRO A 12 -9.45 8.59 -9.65
CA PRO A 12 -9.41 7.28 -10.34
C PRO A 12 -8.65 6.17 -9.61
N VAL A 13 -7.75 6.50 -8.68
CA VAL A 13 -6.94 5.51 -7.94
C VAL A 13 -7.41 5.33 -6.49
N THR A 14 -8.53 5.97 -6.12
CA THR A 14 -9.00 5.99 -4.73
C THR A 14 -9.35 4.61 -4.21
N ASP A 15 -10.05 3.79 -4.99
CA ASP A 15 -10.47 2.45 -4.58
C ASP A 15 -9.25 1.51 -4.42
N THR A 16 -8.33 1.55 -5.39
CA THR A 16 -7.06 0.82 -5.31
C THR A 16 -6.24 1.24 -4.09
N ALA A 17 -6.12 2.55 -3.85
CA ALA A 17 -5.41 3.10 -2.71
C ALA A 17 -6.05 2.72 -1.37
N LEU A 18 -7.38 2.69 -1.28
CA LEU A 18 -8.12 2.24 -0.09
C LEU A 18 -7.85 0.79 0.22
N LEU A 19 -7.92 -0.07 -0.80
CA LEU A 19 -7.71 -1.51 -0.63
C LEU A 19 -6.25 -1.81 -0.24
N VAL A 20 -5.28 -1.16 -0.88
CA VAL A 20 -3.86 -1.26 -0.52
C VAL A 20 -3.64 -0.80 0.92
N LEU A 21 -4.21 0.34 1.32
CA LEU A 21 -4.11 0.83 2.70
C LEU A 21 -4.70 -0.16 3.71
N SER A 22 -5.88 -0.74 3.43
CA SER A 22 -6.52 -1.68 4.35
C SER A 22 -5.70 -2.96 4.54
N GLU A 23 -5.06 -3.46 3.48
CA GLU A 23 -4.19 -4.62 3.57
C GLU A 23 -2.89 -4.31 4.33
N LEU A 24 -2.27 -3.15 4.08
CA LEU A 24 -1.09 -2.72 4.81
C LEU A 24 -1.36 -2.51 6.30
N LEU A 25 -2.49 -1.89 6.66
CA LEU A 25 -2.91 -1.72 8.05
C LEU A 25 -3.25 -3.05 8.72
N THR A 26 -3.90 -3.97 8.02
CA THR A 26 -4.19 -5.32 8.53
C THR A 26 -2.89 -6.09 8.81
N ASN A 27 -1.91 -5.97 7.92
CA ASN A 27 -0.60 -6.57 8.10
C ASN A 27 0.14 -5.94 9.30
N ALA A 28 0.17 -4.60 9.38
CA ALA A 28 0.77 -3.88 10.50
C ALA A 28 0.13 -4.27 11.83
N GLY A 29 -1.20 -4.28 11.94
CA GLY A 29 -1.93 -4.64 13.16
C GLY A 29 -1.71 -6.09 13.61
N ARG A 30 -1.57 -7.04 12.67
CA ARG A 30 -1.24 -8.44 13.00
C ARG A 30 0.19 -8.58 13.55
N HIS A 31 1.15 -7.87 12.95
CA HIS A 31 2.57 -7.94 13.34
C HIS A 31 2.95 -6.99 14.48
N ALA A 32 2.15 -5.97 14.77
CA ALA A 32 2.30 -5.06 15.89
C ALA A 32 1.78 -5.65 17.22
N ARG A 33 1.30 -6.90 17.24
CA ARG A 33 0.84 -7.66 18.43
C ARG A 33 1.93 -7.96 19.47
N VAL A 34 2.82 -7.01 19.74
CA VAL A 34 3.79 -7.09 20.83
C VAL A 34 3.94 -5.69 21.42
N SER A 35 3.32 -5.50 22.59
CA SER A 35 3.40 -4.38 23.53
C SER A 35 2.37 -3.24 23.39
N PRO A 36 1.60 -2.95 24.46
CA PRO A 36 0.76 -1.74 24.56
C PRO A 36 1.57 -0.45 24.35
N GLY A 37 0.99 0.56 23.70
CA GLY A 37 1.61 1.87 23.48
C GLY A 37 2.38 2.02 22.15
N ARG A 38 2.24 1.08 21.22
CA ARG A 38 2.81 1.20 19.87
C ARG A 38 1.78 1.76 18.89
N GLU A 39 2.08 2.93 18.32
CA GLU A 39 1.25 3.59 17.31
C GLU A 39 1.56 3.05 15.91
N ILE A 40 0.52 3.01 15.07
CA ILE A 40 0.65 2.78 13.62
C ILE A 40 0.43 4.14 12.96
N GLU A 41 1.42 4.61 12.23
CA GLU A 41 1.33 5.88 11.51
C GLU A 41 1.11 5.62 10.02
N THR A 42 0.25 6.44 9.40
CA THR A 42 0.02 6.37 7.95
C THR A 42 0.43 7.68 7.30
N ARG A 43 1.18 7.59 6.20
CA ARG A 43 1.62 8.75 5.42
C ARG A 43 1.19 8.59 3.98
N PHE A 44 0.68 9.68 3.41
CA PHE A 44 0.30 9.76 2.00
C PHE A 44 1.17 10.82 1.33
N VAL A 45 1.94 10.41 0.34
CA VAL A 45 2.83 11.30 -0.42
C VAL A 45 2.30 11.38 -1.84
N ARG A 46 1.97 12.60 -2.29
CA ARG A 46 1.58 12.83 -3.67
C ARG A 46 2.78 12.58 -4.59
N LEU A 47 2.59 11.76 -5.61
CA LEU A 47 3.50 11.58 -6.73
C LEU A 47 2.98 12.36 -7.95
N PRO A 48 3.82 12.63 -8.98
CA PRO A 48 3.38 13.30 -10.20
C PRO A 48 2.19 12.60 -10.89
N ASP A 49 2.17 11.27 -10.83
CA ASP A 49 1.23 10.39 -11.52
C ASP A 49 0.47 9.48 -10.55
N GLY A 50 0.41 9.78 -9.25
CA GLY A 50 -0.20 8.88 -8.29
C GLY A 50 -0.02 9.26 -6.82
N VAL A 51 -0.15 8.26 -5.95
CA VAL A 51 0.07 8.38 -4.52
C VAL A 51 0.98 7.26 -4.02
N ARG A 52 1.88 7.61 -3.12
CA ARG A 52 2.61 6.66 -2.28
C ARG A 52 1.98 6.61 -0.90
N ILE A 53 1.57 5.42 -0.50
CA ILE A 53 1.00 5.09 0.81
C ILE A 53 2.11 4.44 1.62
N GLU A 54 2.33 4.93 2.84
CA GLU A 54 3.27 4.35 3.78
C GLU A 54 2.56 4.03 5.08
N VAL A 55 2.77 2.82 5.59
CA VAL A 55 2.31 2.38 6.91
C VAL A 55 3.55 2.08 7.74
N HIS A 56 3.71 2.84 8.81
CA HIS A 56 4.81 2.75 9.75
C HIS A 56 4.34 2.00 10.99
N ASP A 57 5.08 0.98 11.39
CA ASP A 57 4.82 0.25 12.62
C ASP A 57 6.11 0.09 13.44
N ALA A 58 5.95 -0.05 14.76
CA ALA A 58 7.07 -0.23 15.69
C ALA A 58 7.62 -1.67 15.73
N SER A 59 7.20 -2.55 14.81
CA SER A 59 7.69 -3.92 14.71
C SER A 59 8.88 -4.00 13.76
N SER A 60 9.98 -4.59 14.23
CA SER A 60 11.15 -4.92 13.39
C SER A 60 10.90 -6.13 12.49
N VAL A 61 9.77 -6.83 12.64
CA VAL A 61 9.42 -7.99 11.81
C VAL A 61 9.11 -7.53 10.40
N ARG A 62 9.98 -7.82 9.44
CA ARG A 62 9.76 -7.46 8.04
C ARG A 62 8.56 -8.21 7.44
N PRO A 63 7.80 -7.58 6.54
CA PRO A 63 6.71 -8.26 5.85
C PRO A 63 7.32 -9.32 4.94
N VAL A 64 7.00 -10.59 5.18
CA VAL A 64 7.42 -11.68 4.31
C VAL A 64 6.31 -11.91 3.30
N ARG A 65 6.60 -11.68 2.01
CA ARG A 65 5.71 -12.12 0.93
C ARG A 65 5.58 -13.63 1.04
N ARG A 66 4.38 -14.12 1.31
CA ARG A 66 4.05 -15.55 1.22
C ARG A 66 3.15 -15.76 0.03
N GLU A 67 3.46 -16.77 -0.77
CA GLU A 67 2.58 -17.27 -1.83
C GLU A 67 1.25 -17.70 -1.17
N PRO A 68 0.09 -17.23 -1.63
CA PRO A 68 -1.17 -17.68 -1.08
C PRO A 68 -1.37 -19.18 -1.36
N VAL A 69 -1.55 -19.96 -0.30
CA VAL A 69 -1.93 -21.38 -0.38
C VAL A 69 -3.47 -21.44 -0.50
N PRO A 70 -4.07 -22.35 -1.31
CA PRO A 70 -5.49 -22.25 -1.69
C PRO A 70 -6.52 -22.21 -0.55
N ASP A 71 -6.17 -22.58 0.68
CA ASP A 71 -7.07 -22.57 1.86
C ASP A 71 -6.58 -21.70 3.03
N ALA A 72 -5.51 -20.92 2.84
CA ALA A 72 -5.00 -20.05 3.89
C ALA A 72 -5.57 -18.61 3.78
N CYS A 73 -6.21 -18.14 4.85
CA CYS A 73 -6.53 -16.71 5.03
C CYS A 73 -5.28 -15.86 5.32
N GLU A 74 -4.15 -16.49 5.59
CA GLU A 74 -2.87 -15.85 5.87
C GLU A 74 -2.05 -15.66 4.59
N GLY A 75 -1.43 -14.49 4.40
CA GLY A 75 -0.52 -14.21 3.27
C GLY A 75 -1.14 -13.52 2.05
N ARG A 76 -2.48 -13.42 1.94
CA ARG A 76 -3.14 -12.73 0.81
C ARG A 76 -2.93 -11.21 0.79
N GLY A 77 -2.70 -10.56 1.92
CA GLY A 77 -2.65 -9.09 1.96
C GLY A 77 -1.48 -8.50 1.18
N LEU A 78 -0.28 -9.05 1.34
CA LEU A 78 0.88 -8.67 0.52
C LEU A 78 0.73 -9.11 -0.95
N PHE A 79 0.00 -10.19 -1.22
CA PHE A 79 -0.32 -10.60 -2.58
C PHE A 79 -1.24 -9.58 -3.27
N LEU A 80 -2.27 -9.10 -2.59
CA LEU A 80 -3.16 -8.04 -3.11
C LEU A 80 -2.40 -6.73 -3.31
N VAL A 81 -1.56 -6.33 -2.35
CA VAL A 81 -0.68 -5.15 -2.51
C VAL A 81 0.26 -5.34 -3.71
N ALA A 82 0.84 -6.52 -3.89
CA ALA A 82 1.73 -6.79 -5.02
C ALA A 82 1.01 -6.86 -6.37
N ALA A 83 -0.29 -7.21 -6.39
CA ALA A 83 -1.09 -7.27 -7.60
C ALA A 83 -1.67 -5.90 -8.00
N LEU A 84 -1.92 -5.02 -7.02
CA LEU A 84 -2.64 -3.75 -7.21
C LEU A 84 -1.73 -2.52 -7.21
N ALA A 85 -0.58 -2.58 -6.53
CA ALA A 85 0.37 -1.49 -6.50
C ALA A 85 1.37 -1.59 -7.65
N ASP A 86 1.69 -0.45 -8.27
CA ASP A 86 2.73 -0.36 -9.29
C ASP A 86 4.12 -0.70 -8.72
N ARG A 87 4.36 -0.28 -7.48
CA ARG A 87 5.58 -0.58 -6.72
C ARG A 87 5.23 -0.70 -5.26
N TRP A 88 5.94 -1.55 -4.55
CA TRP A 88 5.84 -1.64 -3.10
C TRP A 88 7.15 -2.13 -2.50
N GLY A 89 7.32 -1.95 -1.20
CA GLY A 89 8.49 -2.41 -0.49
C GLY A 89 8.41 -2.20 1.01
N ALA A 90 9.48 -2.55 1.69
CA ALA A 90 9.66 -2.27 3.11
C ALA A 90 11.02 -1.58 3.32
N ALA A 91 11.03 -0.53 4.13
CA ALA A 91 12.23 0.20 4.52
C ALA A 91 12.32 0.27 6.05
N ASP A 92 13.53 0.30 6.59
CA ASP A 92 13.74 0.59 8.01
C ASP A 92 13.46 2.08 8.25
N ARG A 93 12.95 2.42 9.43
CA ARG A 93 12.78 3.84 9.83
C ARG A 93 14.00 4.33 10.59
N ASN A 94 14.17 5.65 10.69
CA ASN A 94 15.12 6.24 11.63
C ASN A 94 14.60 6.01 13.05
N GLY A 95 14.95 4.87 13.66
CA GLY A 95 14.46 4.41 14.95
C GLY A 95 13.88 2.98 14.90
N PRO A 96 13.33 2.47 16.02
CA PRO A 96 12.90 1.07 16.12
C PRO A 96 11.62 0.81 15.32
N GLY A 97 11.65 0.05 14.22
CA GLY A 97 10.44 -0.31 13.47
C GLY A 97 10.67 -0.29 11.97
N LYS A 98 9.59 -0.30 11.19
CA LYS A 98 9.66 -0.32 9.72
C LYS A 98 8.55 0.51 9.09
N ALA A 99 8.77 0.86 7.83
CA ALA A 99 7.80 1.45 6.93
C ALA A 99 7.52 0.46 5.78
N VAL A 100 6.27 0.00 5.66
CA VAL A 100 5.81 -0.71 4.46
C VAL A 100 5.13 0.30 3.56
N TRP A 101 5.50 0.33 2.29
CA TRP A 101 5.02 1.33 1.36
C TRP A 101 4.54 0.71 0.05
N ALA A 102 3.60 1.39 -0.59
CA ALA A 102 3.04 1.03 -1.89
C ALA A 102 2.74 2.28 -2.71
N GLU A 103 2.97 2.24 -4.02
CA GLU A 103 2.67 3.28 -4.99
C GLU A 103 1.47 2.85 -5.84
N CYS A 104 0.44 3.69 -5.91
CA CYS A 104 -0.70 3.53 -6.79
C CYS A 104 -0.71 4.69 -7.79
N ARG A 105 -0.50 4.39 -9.07
CA ARG A 105 -0.43 5.36 -10.15
C ARG A 105 -1.75 5.40 -10.92
N LEU A 106 -2.03 6.57 -11.49
CA LEU A 106 -3.09 6.72 -12.47
C LEU A 106 -2.81 5.73 -13.59
N PRO A 107 -3.82 5.04 -14.13
CA PRO A 107 -3.64 4.23 -15.31
C PRO A 107 -3.02 5.13 -16.38
N SER A 108 -1.83 4.75 -16.86
CA SER A 108 -1.24 5.41 -18.02
C SER A 108 -2.29 5.34 -19.12
N GLN A 109 -2.68 6.49 -19.67
CA GLN A 109 -3.49 6.50 -20.89
C GLN A 109 -2.64 5.87 -21.98
N THR A 110 -2.71 4.54 -22.11
CA THR A 110 -2.26 3.84 -23.29
C THR A 110 -3.15 4.40 -24.39
N GLY A 111 -2.58 5.26 -25.23
CA GLY A 111 -3.29 5.87 -26.34
C GLY A 111 -3.91 4.78 -27.20
N GLY A 112 -5.21 4.57 -27.02
CA GLY A 112 -6.05 3.96 -28.03
C GLY A 112 -6.21 4.98 -29.15
N GLY A 113 -5.18 5.09 -30.00
CA GLY A 113 -5.34 5.72 -31.29
C GLY A 113 -6.40 4.95 -32.06
N PRO A 114 -7.35 5.61 -32.74
CA PRO A 114 -8.26 4.94 -33.65
C PRO A 114 -7.46 4.55 -34.91
N ASP A 115 -6.91 3.34 -34.94
CA ASP A 115 -6.52 2.73 -36.21
C ASP A 115 -7.79 2.20 -36.89
N ALA A 116 -8.51 3.15 -37.49
CA ALA A 116 -9.40 2.89 -38.60
C ALA A 116 -8.67 3.33 -39.87
N VAL A 117 -8.19 2.36 -40.65
CA VAL A 117 -8.29 2.31 -42.13
C VAL A 117 -8.08 0.88 -42.61
#